data_AF-A0A3M7FX96-F1
#
_entry.id   AF-A0A3M7FX96-F1
#
_cell.length_a   1.000
_cell.length_b   1.000
_cell.length_c   1.000
_cell.angle_alpha   90.00
_cell.angle_beta   90.00
_cell.angle_gamma   90.00
#
_symmetry.space_group_name_H-M   'P 1'
#
loop_
_entity.id
_entity.type
_entity.pdbx_description
1 polymer ?
#
loop_
_entity_poly.entity_id
_entity_poly.type
_entity_poly.pdbx_seq_one_letter_code
_entity_poly.pdbx_strand_id
1 'polypeptide(L)'
;MANTTLSFSASDLPPLPSYTIQTLPPLLPWISDANLALALPVVAYWVVSMFFHFIDEMDFFPHYRLHTPAEVLKRNHVSRWDVFRDVVIQQVVQTIVGFALAWIDPEPTFGKEEYDVALWAQRLRGAQTVLPGLLALVGVDATGLSKRLGSEHAMLAGALSGGLYPQITQTIVQDGMAMTAPAFAEWELWTSKAIYHVLIPAFQFILAICVVDTWQYFLHRAMHMNKFLYTTFHSRHHRLYVPYAYGALYNHPFEGFLLDTLGTGVAYLASGMTVRQSMWFFTMSTIKTVDDHCGYAFPWDPLQRLTSNNAGYHDVHHQSWGIKTNFSQPFFTFWDGLLGTKWVGGDVSARYERARIAAQNKLDADASSSSSVTASTPSESTQAGVRPYQDEATNATPSARSAQTVTEPHAPSGKAAQQALGSRQQILDDRDGAGGVAVLAEESAEEIKVQRKLLHHQQQQSQSQSQSQSQASQPQQPSQTPPQQQQSLRRSTRKRTTSSGLKGFADRLMGGGGGGGEKKRSLHGQSSGVLGVDSRR
;
A
#
# COMPACT_ATOMS: atom_id res chain seq x y z
N MET A 1 -28.77 -46.32 -18.08
CA MET A 1 -29.76 -45.25 -18.32
C MET A 1 -29.19 -44.36 -19.39
N ALA A 2 -29.97 -44.00 -20.43
CA ALA A 2 -29.46 -43.18 -21.52
C ALA A 2 -29.28 -41.73 -21.05
N ASN A 3 -28.11 -41.15 -21.31
CA ASN A 3 -27.93 -39.70 -21.22
C ASN A 3 -28.67 -39.08 -22.41
N THR A 4 -29.95 -38.74 -22.21
CA THR A 4 -30.68 -37.87 -23.13
C THR A 4 -30.18 -36.45 -22.92
N THR A 5 -29.04 -36.12 -23.54
CA THR A 5 -28.66 -34.73 -23.77
C THR A 5 -29.80 -34.07 -24.55
N LEU A 6 -30.52 -33.15 -23.90
CA LEU A 6 -31.49 -32.29 -24.57
C LEU A 6 -30.74 -31.50 -25.65
N SER A 7 -30.94 -31.87 -26.91
CA SER A 7 -30.33 -31.21 -28.05
C SER A 7 -31.02 -29.86 -28.26
N PHE A 8 -30.57 -28.84 -27.53
CA PHE A 8 -31.03 -27.47 -27.66
C PHE A 8 -30.73 -26.97 -29.08
N SER A 9 -31.78 -26.67 -29.85
CA SER A 9 -31.67 -26.13 -31.19
C SER A 9 -31.51 -24.61 -31.14
N ALA A 10 -30.93 -24.01 -32.18
CA ALA A 10 -30.89 -22.55 -32.33
C ALA A 10 -32.30 -21.93 -32.39
N SER A 11 -33.32 -22.71 -32.77
CA SER A 11 -34.74 -22.34 -32.74
C SER A 11 -35.31 -22.13 -31.33
N ASP A 12 -34.66 -22.68 -30.30
CA ASP A 12 -35.20 -22.75 -28.94
C ASP A 12 -34.68 -21.59 -28.07
N LEU A 13 -33.71 -20.83 -28.59
CA LEU A 13 -33.21 -19.60 -27.99
C LEU A 13 -34.06 -18.40 -28.42
N PRO A 14 -34.32 -17.43 -27.51
CA PRO A 14 -34.93 -16.17 -27.90
C PRO A 14 -34.04 -15.44 -28.93
N PRO A 15 -34.61 -14.89 -30.02
CA PRO A 15 -33.85 -14.21 -31.06
C PRO A 15 -33.18 -12.94 -30.52
N LEU A 16 -32.03 -12.60 -31.09
CA LEU A 16 -31.31 -11.37 -30.77
C LEU A 16 -31.98 -10.17 -31.46
N PRO A 17 -32.06 -9.00 -30.81
CA PRO A 17 -32.61 -7.79 -31.44
C PRO A 17 -31.69 -7.32 -32.57
N SER A 18 -32.25 -6.64 -33.58
CA SER A 18 -31.43 -5.91 -34.54
C SER A 18 -30.75 -4.71 -33.86
N TYR A 19 -29.61 -4.27 -34.39
CA TYR A 19 -28.87 -3.13 -33.88
C TYR A 19 -28.35 -2.25 -35.01
N THR A 20 -27.97 -1.01 -34.71
CA THR A 20 -27.33 -0.10 -35.67
C THR A 20 -26.24 0.66 -34.93
N ILE A 21 -24.99 0.50 -35.38
CA ILE A 21 -23.84 1.13 -34.77
C ILE A 21 -23.80 2.60 -35.18
N GLN A 22 -23.63 3.49 -34.20
CA GLN A 22 -23.45 4.92 -34.37
C GLN A 22 -22.18 5.38 -33.66
N THR A 23 -21.56 6.47 -34.11
CA THR A 23 -20.39 7.07 -33.44
C THR A 23 -20.81 7.67 -32.10
N LEU A 24 -20.04 7.39 -31.04
CA LEU A 24 -20.37 7.82 -29.69
C LEU A 24 -20.14 9.33 -29.55
N PRO A 25 -21.18 10.15 -29.26
CA PRO A 25 -20.99 11.59 -29.11
C PRO A 25 -20.10 11.89 -27.89
N PRO A 26 -19.22 12.91 -27.96
CA PRO A 26 -18.35 13.29 -26.84
C PRO A 26 -19.13 13.55 -25.55
N LEU A 27 -18.52 13.20 -24.42
CA LEU A 27 -19.12 13.35 -23.09
C LEU A 27 -19.26 14.84 -22.69
N LEU A 28 -18.42 15.70 -23.27
CA LEU A 28 -18.51 17.15 -23.19
C LEU A 28 -18.45 17.75 -24.62
N PRO A 29 -19.32 18.69 -25.00
CA PRO A 29 -19.45 19.13 -26.39
C PRO A 29 -18.25 19.94 -26.93
N TRP A 30 -17.30 20.31 -26.08
CA TRP A 30 -16.15 21.17 -26.41
C TRP A 30 -14.79 20.42 -26.35
N ILE A 31 -14.77 19.14 -25.99
CA ILE A 31 -13.54 18.33 -25.91
C ILE A 31 -13.85 16.87 -26.26
N SER A 32 -12.99 16.24 -27.08
CA SER A 32 -13.13 14.81 -27.40
C SER A 32 -12.87 13.94 -26.17
N ASP A 33 -13.48 12.76 -26.12
CA ASP A 33 -13.28 11.82 -25.02
C ASP A 33 -11.79 11.42 -24.86
N ALA A 34 -11.05 11.31 -25.98
CA ALA A 34 -9.61 11.08 -25.95
C ALA A 34 -8.87 12.23 -25.24
N ASN A 35 -9.09 13.49 -25.65
CA ASN A 35 -8.43 14.65 -25.04
C ASN A 35 -8.82 14.81 -23.56
N LEU A 36 -10.07 14.52 -23.21
CA LEU A 36 -10.57 14.54 -21.84
C LEU A 36 -9.90 13.45 -20.98
N ALA A 37 -9.71 12.24 -21.52
CA ALA A 37 -8.99 11.16 -20.84
C ALA A 37 -7.50 11.48 -20.58
N LEU A 38 -6.87 12.30 -21.43
CA LEU A 38 -5.50 12.80 -21.19
C LEU A 38 -5.46 13.95 -20.17
N ALA A 39 -6.46 14.83 -20.18
CA ALA A 39 -6.50 15.99 -19.29
C ALA A 39 -6.87 15.61 -17.84
N LEU A 40 -7.78 14.66 -17.63
CA LEU A 40 -8.31 14.33 -16.30
C LEU A 40 -7.24 13.88 -15.28
N PRO A 41 -6.30 12.97 -15.60
CA PRO A 41 -5.23 12.58 -14.67
C PRO A 41 -4.32 13.76 -14.28
N VAL A 42 -3.97 14.63 -15.25
CA VAL A 42 -3.15 15.83 -15.00
C VAL A 42 -3.86 16.82 -14.08
N VAL A 43 -5.16 17.08 -14.33
CA VAL A 43 -5.97 17.95 -13.46
C VAL A 43 -6.10 17.36 -12.06
N ALA A 44 -6.40 16.06 -11.95
CA ALA A 44 -6.55 15.39 -10.67
C ALA A 44 -5.23 15.37 -9.88
N TYR A 45 -4.09 15.13 -10.55
CA TYR A 45 -2.77 15.23 -9.94
C TYR A 45 -2.58 16.57 -9.24
N TRP A 46 -2.76 17.68 -9.96
CA TRP A 46 -2.52 19.01 -9.42
C TRP A 46 -3.57 19.42 -8.38
N VAL A 47 -4.85 19.10 -8.57
CA VAL A 47 -5.92 19.41 -7.61
C VAL A 47 -5.67 18.70 -6.27
N VAL A 48 -5.40 17.40 -6.28
CA VAL A 48 -5.17 16.63 -5.04
C VAL A 48 -3.82 16.99 -4.42
N SER A 49 -2.78 17.20 -5.23
CA SER A 49 -1.47 17.62 -4.72
C SER A 49 -1.51 18.99 -4.05
N MET A 50 -2.24 19.96 -4.63
CA MET A 50 -2.39 21.28 -4.05
C MET A 50 -3.32 21.28 -2.84
N PHE A 51 -4.30 20.38 -2.75
CA PHE A 51 -5.10 20.18 -1.55
C PHE A 51 -4.25 19.73 -0.36
N PHE A 52 -3.42 18.70 -0.52
CA PHE A 52 -2.49 18.26 0.53
C PHE A 52 -1.40 19.31 0.82
N HIS A 53 -0.88 19.99 -0.20
CA HIS A 53 0.09 21.07 0.01
C HIS A 53 -0.50 22.24 0.81
N PHE A 54 -1.77 22.60 0.57
CA PHE A 54 -2.48 23.62 1.33
C PHE A 54 -2.71 23.18 2.79
N ILE A 55 -3.08 21.91 3.02
CA ILE A 55 -3.15 21.35 4.38
C ILE A 55 -1.78 21.47 5.08
N ASP A 56 -0.69 21.20 4.36
CA ASP A 56 0.65 21.20 4.91
C ASP A 56 1.16 22.61 5.28
N GLU A 57 1.06 23.58 4.36
CA GLU A 57 1.50 24.97 4.58
C GLU A 57 0.62 25.72 5.59
N MET A 58 -0.66 25.35 5.74
CA MET A 58 -1.57 25.90 6.76
C MET A 58 -1.43 25.22 8.14
N ASP A 59 -0.52 24.25 8.27
CA ASP A 59 -0.35 23.38 9.44
C ASP A 59 -1.65 22.73 9.95
N PHE A 60 -2.51 22.33 9.01
CA PHE A 60 -3.71 21.59 9.35
C PHE A 60 -3.36 20.13 9.68
N PHE A 61 -4.00 19.62 10.74
CA PHE A 61 -3.92 18.21 11.15
C PHE A 61 -2.50 17.67 11.45
N PRO A 62 -1.62 18.38 12.19
CA PRO A 62 -0.21 17.97 12.38
C PRO A 62 -0.05 16.61 13.08
N HIS A 63 -1.05 16.17 13.85
CA HIS A 63 -1.08 14.85 14.50
C HIS A 63 -1.17 13.66 13.52
N TYR A 64 -1.60 13.89 12.27
CA TYR A 64 -1.68 12.87 11.23
C TYR A 64 -0.54 12.99 10.20
N ARG A 65 0.33 14.01 10.31
CA ARG A 65 1.48 14.20 9.43
C ARG A 65 2.60 13.22 9.82
N LEU A 66 3.21 12.57 8.82
CA LEU A 66 4.28 11.58 9.01
C LEU A 66 5.60 12.22 9.44
N HIS A 67 5.95 13.36 8.84
CA HIS A 67 7.21 14.07 9.07
C HIS A 67 6.98 15.53 9.48
N THR A 68 7.90 16.17 10.19
CA THR A 68 7.79 17.60 10.53
C THR A 68 8.24 18.50 9.37
N PRO A 69 7.81 19.77 9.31
CA PRO A 69 8.32 20.74 8.33
C PRO A 69 9.85 20.89 8.36
N ALA A 70 10.47 20.71 9.53
CA ALA A 70 11.92 20.68 9.68
C ALA A 70 12.56 19.50 8.93
N GLU A 71 11.96 18.30 8.98
CA GLU A 71 12.43 17.15 8.20
C GLU A 71 12.26 17.38 6.69
N VAL A 72 11.11 17.91 6.26
CA VAL A 72 10.85 18.26 4.84
C VAL A 72 11.92 19.23 4.31
N LEU A 73 12.32 20.23 5.11
CA LEU A 73 13.32 21.23 4.72
C LEU A 73 14.77 20.72 4.78
N LYS A 74 15.09 19.78 5.68
CA LYS A 74 16.49 19.39 5.98
C LYS A 74 16.91 18.01 5.46
N ARG A 75 15.96 17.13 5.13
CA ARG A 75 16.22 15.75 4.64
C ARG A 75 16.00 15.61 3.13
N ASN A 76 15.22 16.48 2.50
CA ASN A 76 15.05 16.48 1.04
C ASN A 76 16.25 17.14 0.35
N HIS A 77 16.81 16.46 -0.65
CA HIS A 77 18.03 16.87 -1.37
C HIS A 77 17.74 17.53 -2.73
N VAL A 78 16.54 18.06 -2.91
CA VAL A 78 16.04 18.61 -4.19
C VAL A 78 15.17 19.85 -3.94
N SER A 79 15.24 20.83 -4.84
CA SER A 79 14.39 22.03 -4.75
C SER A 79 12.95 21.73 -5.20
N ARG A 80 11.97 22.48 -4.64
CA ARG A 80 10.57 22.41 -5.10
C ARG A 80 10.42 22.71 -6.61
N TRP A 81 11.32 23.51 -7.18
CA TRP A 81 11.34 23.83 -8.61
C TRP A 81 11.82 22.66 -9.49
N ASP A 82 12.86 21.95 -9.08
CA ASP A 82 13.32 20.74 -9.78
C ASP A 82 12.24 19.66 -9.81
N VAL A 83 11.51 19.51 -8.69
CA VAL A 83 10.35 18.61 -8.59
C VAL A 83 9.24 19.03 -9.54
N PHE A 84 8.83 20.31 -9.50
CA PHE A 84 7.82 20.84 -10.43
C PHE A 84 8.22 20.61 -11.91
N ARG A 85 9.46 20.92 -12.28
CA ARG A 85 9.98 20.75 -13.64
C ARG A 85 9.90 19.29 -14.09
N ASP A 86 10.42 18.36 -13.29
CA ASP A 86 10.51 16.95 -13.69
C ASP A 86 9.10 16.30 -13.74
N VAL A 87 8.18 16.71 -12.85
CA VAL A 87 6.75 16.32 -12.92
C VAL A 87 6.08 16.82 -14.21
N VAL A 88 6.34 18.06 -14.63
CA VAL A 88 5.80 18.60 -15.90
C VAL A 88 6.38 17.85 -17.10
N ILE A 89 7.67 17.50 -17.09
CA ILE A 89 8.29 16.67 -18.13
C ILE A 89 7.61 15.30 -18.19
N GLN A 90 7.37 14.67 -17.04
CA GLN A 90 6.70 13.38 -16.94
C GLN A 90 5.25 13.43 -17.46
N GLN A 91 4.49 14.49 -17.15
CA GLN A 91 3.15 14.73 -17.69
C GLN A 91 3.15 14.95 -19.22
N VAL A 92 4.18 15.60 -19.77
CA VAL A 92 4.35 15.71 -21.24
C VAL A 92 4.60 14.34 -21.87
N VAL A 93 5.46 13.50 -21.28
CA VAL A 93 5.72 12.13 -21.76
C VAL A 93 4.44 11.28 -21.70
N GLN A 94 3.72 11.32 -20.59
CA GLN A 94 2.42 10.65 -20.42
C GLN A 94 1.41 11.08 -21.49
N THR A 95 1.31 12.38 -21.75
CA THR A 95 0.41 12.95 -22.76
C THR A 95 0.77 12.49 -24.17
N ILE A 96 2.06 12.47 -24.54
CA ILE A 96 2.52 11.99 -25.86
C ILE A 96 2.17 10.51 -26.08
N VAL A 97 2.43 9.65 -25.08
CA VAL A 97 2.10 8.21 -25.17
C VAL A 97 0.58 8.00 -25.19
N GLY A 98 -0.17 8.77 -24.41
CA GLY A 98 -1.63 8.73 -24.41
C GLY A 98 -2.25 9.14 -25.75
N PHE A 99 -1.69 10.14 -26.44
CA PHE A 99 -2.08 10.46 -27.83
C PHE A 99 -1.77 9.31 -28.80
N ALA A 100 -0.64 8.60 -28.62
CA ALA A 100 -0.32 7.44 -29.45
C ALA A 100 -1.29 6.27 -29.22
N LEU A 101 -1.70 6.02 -27.98
CA LEU A 101 -2.75 5.03 -27.65
C LEU A 101 -4.11 5.43 -28.28
N ALA A 102 -4.52 6.69 -28.12
CA ALA A 102 -5.77 7.20 -28.67
C ALA A 102 -5.84 7.19 -30.21
N TRP A 103 -4.70 7.12 -30.91
CA TRP A 103 -4.65 6.92 -32.36
C TRP A 103 -4.76 5.43 -32.76
N ILE A 104 -4.35 4.51 -31.89
CA ILE A 104 -4.49 3.07 -32.13
C ILE A 104 -5.91 2.58 -31.80
N ASP A 105 -6.60 3.25 -30.87
CA ASP A 105 -7.97 2.93 -30.49
C ASP A 105 -8.97 3.09 -31.66
N PRO A 106 -9.91 2.15 -31.83
CA PRO A 106 -11.01 2.31 -32.79
C PRO A 106 -11.94 3.43 -32.35
N GLU A 107 -12.62 4.07 -33.32
CA GLU A 107 -13.60 5.12 -33.04
C GLU A 107 -14.68 4.59 -32.05
N PRO A 108 -14.90 5.26 -30.90
CA PRO A 108 -15.90 4.83 -29.94
C PRO A 108 -17.30 4.85 -30.57
N THR A 109 -18.06 3.79 -30.34
CA THR A 109 -19.40 3.60 -30.92
C THR A 109 -20.42 3.12 -29.89
N PHE A 110 -21.70 3.28 -30.20
CA PHE A 110 -22.84 2.85 -29.39
C PHE A 110 -23.97 2.29 -30.26
N GLY A 111 -25.03 1.77 -29.63
CA GLY A 111 -26.23 1.27 -30.29
C GLY A 111 -26.27 -0.24 -30.46
N LYS A 112 -25.37 -0.97 -29.78
CA LYS A 112 -25.28 -2.45 -29.77
C LYS A 112 -25.51 -3.06 -28.37
N GLU A 113 -25.81 -2.23 -27.38
CA GLU A 113 -25.91 -2.61 -25.97
C GLU A 113 -27.05 -3.63 -25.73
N GLU A 114 -28.22 -3.42 -26.34
CA GLU A 114 -29.35 -4.36 -26.23
C GLU A 114 -29.04 -5.72 -26.87
N TYR A 115 -28.32 -5.73 -27.99
CA TYR A 115 -27.84 -6.95 -28.64
C TYR A 115 -26.84 -7.70 -27.75
N ASP A 116 -25.87 -7.00 -27.16
CA ASP A 116 -24.86 -7.64 -26.30
C ASP A 116 -25.44 -8.13 -24.97
N VAL A 117 -26.41 -7.42 -24.40
CA VAL A 117 -27.20 -7.90 -23.25
C VAL A 117 -28.03 -9.14 -23.61
N ALA A 118 -28.71 -9.14 -24.77
CA ALA A 118 -29.45 -10.30 -25.25
C ALA A 118 -28.53 -11.51 -25.56
N LEU A 119 -27.31 -11.26 -26.05
CA LEU A 119 -26.30 -12.28 -26.28
C LEU A 119 -25.82 -12.91 -24.95
N TRP A 120 -25.67 -12.11 -23.89
CA TRP A 120 -25.44 -12.63 -22.54
C TRP A 120 -26.64 -13.43 -22.01
N ALA A 121 -27.87 -13.02 -22.32
CA ALA A 121 -29.06 -13.76 -21.94
C ALA A 121 -29.16 -15.11 -22.68
N GLN A 122 -28.77 -15.18 -23.96
CA GLN A 122 -28.61 -16.45 -24.68
C GLN A 122 -27.52 -17.34 -24.07
N ARG A 123 -26.38 -16.78 -23.65
CA ARG A 123 -25.32 -17.54 -22.95
C ARG A 123 -25.79 -18.09 -21.61
N LEU A 124 -26.54 -17.30 -20.85
CA LEU A 124 -27.16 -17.69 -19.59
C LEU A 124 -28.24 -18.77 -19.77
N ARG A 125 -29.03 -18.67 -20.84
CA ARG A 125 -29.98 -19.70 -21.29
C ARG A 125 -29.25 -20.99 -21.66
N GLY A 126 -28.17 -20.89 -22.44
CA GLY A 126 -27.29 -22.01 -22.76
C GLY A 126 -26.67 -22.67 -21.53
N ALA A 127 -26.22 -21.89 -20.53
CA ALA A 127 -25.69 -22.41 -19.27
C ALA A 127 -26.74 -23.19 -18.46
N GLN A 128 -28.01 -22.78 -18.49
CA GLN A 128 -29.09 -23.53 -17.84
C GLN A 128 -29.23 -24.95 -18.39
N THR A 129 -28.97 -25.20 -19.67
CA THR A 129 -29.06 -26.56 -20.28
C THR A 129 -28.18 -27.60 -19.57
N VAL A 130 -27.09 -27.16 -18.93
CA VAL A 130 -26.14 -28.01 -18.18
C VAL A 130 -26.59 -28.24 -16.72
N LEU A 131 -27.44 -27.36 -16.17
CA LEU A 131 -27.89 -27.40 -14.77
C LEU A 131 -28.56 -28.72 -14.36
N PRO A 132 -29.47 -29.34 -15.15
CA PRO A 132 -30.06 -30.64 -14.80
C PRO A 132 -28.99 -31.73 -14.65
N GLY A 133 -27.96 -31.72 -15.50
CA GLY A 133 -26.85 -32.67 -15.45
C GLY A 133 -25.99 -32.49 -14.19
N LEU A 134 -25.66 -31.24 -13.85
CA LEU A 134 -24.91 -30.92 -12.62
C LEU A 134 -25.67 -31.30 -11.35
N LEU A 135 -26.98 -31.05 -11.31
CA LEU A 135 -27.84 -31.45 -10.20
C LEU A 135 -27.97 -32.97 -10.09
N ALA A 136 -28.02 -33.70 -11.20
CA ALA A 136 -28.03 -35.16 -11.19
C ALA A 136 -26.74 -35.77 -10.60
N LEU A 137 -25.57 -35.13 -10.76
CA LEU A 137 -24.31 -35.56 -10.14
C LEU A 137 -24.35 -35.56 -8.60
N VAL A 138 -25.20 -34.72 -8.00
CA VAL A 138 -25.42 -34.65 -6.55
C VAL A 138 -26.74 -35.33 -6.12
N GLY A 139 -27.33 -36.15 -7.00
CA GLY A 139 -28.54 -36.94 -6.71
C GLY A 139 -29.86 -36.16 -6.78
N VAL A 140 -29.87 -34.96 -7.36
CA VAL A 140 -31.06 -34.11 -7.47
C VAL A 140 -31.70 -34.25 -8.86
N ASP A 141 -32.91 -34.82 -8.92
CA ASP A 141 -33.73 -34.83 -10.13
C ASP A 141 -34.35 -33.44 -10.39
N ALA A 142 -33.63 -32.60 -11.12
CA ALA A 142 -34.07 -31.26 -11.51
C ALA A 142 -35.34 -31.30 -12.39
N THR A 143 -35.53 -32.35 -13.20
CA THR A 143 -36.70 -32.46 -14.09
C THR A 143 -37.95 -32.82 -13.29
N GLY A 144 -37.84 -33.75 -12.34
CA GLY A 144 -38.90 -34.07 -11.39
C GLY A 144 -39.24 -32.90 -10.47
N LEU A 145 -38.24 -32.15 -10.01
CA LEU A 145 -38.46 -30.94 -9.20
C LEU A 145 -39.15 -29.83 -9.99
N SER A 146 -38.72 -29.57 -11.23
CA SER A 146 -39.37 -28.63 -12.16
C SER A 146 -40.86 -28.96 -12.34
N LYS A 147 -41.19 -30.23 -12.59
CA LYS A 147 -42.58 -30.69 -12.72
C LYS A 147 -43.43 -30.49 -11.46
N ARG A 148 -42.83 -30.57 -10.26
CA ARG A 148 -43.53 -30.33 -8.98
C ARG A 148 -43.76 -28.84 -8.71
N LEU A 149 -42.83 -27.98 -9.14
CA LEU A 149 -42.93 -26.53 -9.03
C LEU A 149 -43.98 -25.93 -9.99
N GLY A 150 -44.15 -26.56 -11.15
CA GLY A 150 -45.25 -26.29 -12.08
C GLY A 150 -45.34 -24.83 -12.52
N SER A 151 -46.57 -24.33 -12.69
CA SER A 151 -46.85 -22.94 -13.07
C SER A 151 -46.72 -21.95 -11.92
N GLU A 152 -46.89 -22.37 -10.66
CA GLU A 152 -46.77 -21.47 -9.50
C GLU A 152 -45.37 -20.86 -9.37
N HIS A 153 -44.34 -21.62 -9.77
CA HIS A 153 -42.95 -21.18 -9.76
C HIS A 153 -42.33 -21.29 -11.15
N ALA A 154 -43.07 -20.89 -12.19
CA ALA A 154 -42.72 -21.09 -13.61
C ALA A 154 -41.28 -20.66 -13.98
N MET A 155 -40.75 -19.59 -13.39
CA MET A 155 -39.36 -19.15 -13.65
C MET A 155 -38.32 -20.16 -13.12
N LEU A 156 -38.51 -20.63 -11.89
CA LEU A 156 -37.60 -21.62 -11.27
C LEU A 156 -37.78 -23.01 -11.90
N ALA A 157 -39.02 -23.38 -12.23
CA ALA A 157 -39.31 -24.60 -12.97
C ALA A 157 -38.64 -24.60 -14.35
N GLY A 158 -38.69 -23.47 -15.07
CA GLY A 158 -38.04 -23.30 -16.37
C GLY A 158 -36.52 -23.44 -16.28
N ALA A 159 -35.87 -22.73 -15.33
CA ALA A 159 -34.44 -22.83 -15.09
C ALA A 159 -34.01 -24.28 -14.76
N LEU A 160 -34.72 -24.97 -13.86
CA LEU A 160 -34.47 -26.36 -13.49
C LEU A 160 -34.75 -27.36 -14.63
N SER A 161 -35.57 -27.01 -15.61
CA SER A 161 -35.81 -27.81 -16.82
C SER A 161 -34.79 -27.59 -17.94
N GLY A 162 -33.69 -26.89 -17.66
CA GLY A 162 -32.65 -26.61 -18.65
C GLY A 162 -32.86 -25.30 -19.42
N GLY A 163 -33.65 -24.37 -18.89
CA GLY A 163 -33.98 -23.11 -19.55
C GLY A 163 -35.15 -23.18 -20.54
N LEU A 164 -36.02 -24.17 -20.41
CA LEU A 164 -37.24 -24.26 -21.21
C LEU A 164 -38.35 -23.44 -20.53
N TYR A 165 -38.84 -22.40 -21.19
CA TYR A 165 -39.94 -21.54 -20.69
C TYR A 165 -41.10 -21.50 -21.70
N PRO A 166 -41.93 -22.57 -21.80
CA PRO A 166 -42.97 -22.67 -22.83
C PRO A 166 -44.01 -21.54 -22.82
N GLN A 167 -44.15 -20.84 -21.69
CA GLN A 167 -45.12 -19.76 -21.48
C GLN A 167 -44.58 -18.37 -21.84
N ILE A 168 -43.26 -18.24 -22.10
CA ILE A 168 -42.60 -16.95 -22.35
C ILE A 168 -42.25 -16.88 -23.84
N THR A 169 -43.16 -16.30 -24.62
CA THR A 169 -43.01 -16.09 -26.06
C THR A 169 -43.25 -14.64 -26.44
N GLN A 170 -42.70 -14.24 -27.58
CA GLN A 170 -42.86 -12.92 -28.18
C GLN A 170 -43.26 -13.07 -29.66
N THR A 171 -43.98 -12.08 -30.18
CA THR A 171 -44.23 -11.98 -31.62
C THR A 171 -43.07 -11.23 -32.27
N ILE A 172 -42.39 -11.89 -33.21
CA ILE A 172 -41.38 -11.26 -34.08
C ILE A 172 -41.95 -11.09 -35.49
N VAL A 173 -41.50 -10.06 -36.20
CA VAL A 173 -41.78 -9.92 -37.64
C VAL A 173 -40.54 -10.35 -38.40
N GLN A 174 -40.65 -11.45 -39.15
CA GLN A 174 -39.60 -11.96 -40.03
C GLN A 174 -40.15 -12.03 -41.45
N ASP A 175 -39.42 -11.48 -42.41
CA ASP A 175 -39.81 -11.42 -43.84
C ASP A 175 -41.24 -10.86 -44.08
N GLY A 176 -41.65 -9.90 -43.23
CA GLY A 176 -42.97 -9.27 -43.27
C GLY A 176 -44.11 -10.08 -42.63
N MET A 177 -43.84 -11.28 -42.11
CA MET A 177 -44.82 -12.14 -41.44
C MET A 177 -44.63 -12.14 -39.92
N ALA A 178 -45.72 -12.06 -39.17
CA ALA A 178 -45.71 -12.19 -37.72
C ALA A 178 -45.59 -13.68 -37.32
N MET A 179 -44.53 -14.02 -36.59
CA MET A 179 -44.27 -15.36 -36.06
C MET A 179 -44.12 -15.31 -34.53
N THR A 180 -44.47 -16.42 -33.86
CA THR A 180 -44.24 -16.56 -32.41
C THR A 180 -42.87 -17.19 -32.18
N ALA A 181 -42.02 -16.57 -31.37
CA ALA A 181 -40.69 -17.05 -31.00
C ALA A 181 -40.52 -17.10 -29.47
N PRO A 182 -39.55 -17.84 -28.93
CA PRO A 182 -39.22 -17.78 -27.50
C PRO A 182 -38.82 -16.35 -27.08
N ALA A 183 -39.11 -16.00 -25.83
CA ALA A 183 -38.64 -14.76 -25.20
C ALA A 183 -37.74 -15.07 -23.98
N PHE A 184 -36.93 -14.07 -23.61
CA PHE A 184 -36.12 -14.14 -22.39
C PHE A 184 -37.01 -14.03 -21.15
N ALA A 185 -36.68 -14.75 -20.09
CA ALA A 185 -37.28 -14.50 -18.79
C ALA A 185 -36.70 -13.19 -18.22
N GLU A 186 -37.50 -12.44 -17.45
CA GLU A 186 -37.07 -11.14 -16.90
C GLU A 186 -35.78 -11.25 -16.08
N TRP A 187 -35.65 -12.32 -15.29
CA TRP A 187 -34.46 -12.56 -14.48
C TRP A 187 -33.20 -12.76 -15.34
N GLU A 188 -33.31 -13.37 -16.52
CA GLU A 188 -32.18 -13.55 -17.43
C GLU A 188 -31.69 -12.21 -17.99
N LEU A 189 -32.62 -11.32 -18.33
CA LEU A 189 -32.29 -9.96 -18.78
C LEU A 189 -31.68 -9.14 -17.64
N TRP A 190 -32.20 -9.23 -16.41
CA TRP A 190 -31.62 -8.57 -15.24
C TRP A 190 -30.21 -9.07 -14.93
N THR A 191 -30.00 -10.39 -14.90
CA THR A 191 -28.65 -10.98 -14.72
C THR A 191 -27.71 -10.59 -15.86
N SER A 192 -28.19 -10.55 -17.11
CA SER A 192 -27.36 -10.18 -18.26
C SER A 192 -26.99 -8.71 -18.29
N LYS A 193 -27.90 -7.81 -17.87
CA LYS A 193 -27.59 -6.39 -17.62
C LYS A 193 -26.55 -6.23 -16.50
N ALA A 194 -26.65 -7.00 -15.42
CA ALA A 194 -25.65 -6.99 -14.34
C ALA A 194 -24.28 -7.52 -14.82
N ILE A 195 -24.26 -8.59 -15.62
CA ILE A 195 -23.02 -9.08 -16.26
C ILE A 195 -22.40 -7.98 -17.13
N TYR A 196 -23.18 -7.42 -18.04
CA TYR A 196 -22.69 -6.48 -19.05
C TYR A 196 -22.27 -5.12 -18.47
N HIS A 197 -23.11 -4.48 -17.64
CA HIS A 197 -22.85 -3.14 -17.13
C HIS A 197 -22.05 -3.10 -15.82
N VAL A 198 -21.92 -4.21 -15.08
CA VAL A 198 -21.23 -4.24 -13.78
C VAL A 198 -20.08 -5.24 -13.78
N LEU A 199 -20.33 -6.53 -14.04
CA LEU A 199 -19.30 -7.56 -13.85
C LEU A 199 -18.18 -7.48 -14.89
N ILE A 200 -18.49 -7.17 -16.15
CA ILE A 200 -17.46 -6.97 -17.19
C ILE A 200 -16.59 -5.75 -16.84
N PRO A 201 -17.12 -4.53 -16.66
CA PRO A 201 -16.31 -3.40 -16.19
C PRO A 201 -15.52 -3.68 -14.92
N ALA A 202 -16.12 -4.30 -13.89
CA ALA A 202 -15.42 -4.65 -12.67
C ALA A 202 -14.24 -5.60 -12.92
N PHE A 203 -14.43 -6.62 -13.76
CA PHE A 203 -13.36 -7.53 -14.16
C PHE A 203 -12.24 -6.80 -14.93
N GLN A 204 -12.58 -5.88 -15.83
CA GLN A 204 -11.60 -5.08 -16.57
C GLN A 204 -10.75 -4.20 -15.65
N PHE A 205 -11.37 -3.53 -14.66
CA PHE A 205 -10.65 -2.73 -13.67
C PHE A 205 -9.79 -3.61 -12.76
N ILE A 206 -10.29 -4.76 -12.29
CA ILE A 206 -9.51 -5.69 -11.46
C ILE A 206 -8.31 -6.22 -12.25
N LEU A 207 -8.49 -6.62 -13.50
CA LEU A 207 -7.41 -7.07 -14.38
C LEU A 207 -6.38 -5.96 -14.60
N ALA A 208 -6.81 -4.72 -14.85
CA ALA A 208 -5.92 -3.59 -15.00
C ALA A 208 -5.11 -3.30 -13.72
N ILE A 209 -5.74 -3.34 -12.54
CA ILE A 209 -5.04 -3.24 -11.23
C ILE A 209 -4.01 -4.36 -11.09
N CYS A 210 -4.37 -5.61 -11.36
CA CYS A 210 -3.43 -6.74 -11.28
C CYS A 210 -2.24 -6.59 -12.22
N VAL A 211 -2.44 -6.06 -13.44
CA VAL A 211 -1.35 -5.78 -14.38
C VAL A 211 -0.45 -4.66 -13.86
N VAL A 212 -1.03 -3.54 -13.41
CA VAL A 212 -0.25 -2.39 -12.89
C VAL A 212 0.56 -2.79 -11.64
N ASP A 213 -0.06 -3.38 -10.62
CA ASP A 213 0.64 -3.80 -9.39
C ASP A 213 1.78 -4.78 -9.67
N THR A 214 1.59 -5.68 -10.64
CA THR A 214 2.63 -6.64 -11.07
C THR A 214 3.77 -5.94 -11.80
N TRP A 215 3.44 -5.09 -12.77
CA TRP A 215 4.40 -4.33 -13.56
C TRP A 215 5.27 -3.43 -12.68
N GLN A 216 4.62 -2.60 -11.86
CA GLN A 216 5.24 -1.68 -10.92
C GLN A 216 6.11 -2.44 -9.91
N TYR A 217 5.58 -3.44 -9.18
CA TYR A 217 6.36 -4.18 -8.18
C TYR A 217 7.65 -4.78 -8.76
N PHE A 218 7.58 -5.48 -9.89
CA PHE A 218 8.76 -6.18 -10.42
C PHE A 218 9.82 -5.21 -10.96
N LEU A 219 9.41 -4.14 -11.64
CA LEU A 219 10.35 -3.12 -12.14
C LEU A 219 10.91 -2.25 -11.02
N HIS A 220 10.08 -1.80 -10.08
CA HIS A 220 10.51 -1.03 -8.91
C HIS A 220 11.53 -1.81 -8.09
N ARG A 221 11.23 -3.08 -7.77
CA ARG A 221 12.19 -3.98 -7.13
C ARG A 221 13.45 -4.20 -7.97
N ALA A 222 13.35 -4.34 -9.29
CA ALA A 222 14.53 -4.47 -10.15
C ALA A 222 15.40 -3.21 -10.11
N MET A 223 14.79 -2.02 -10.10
CA MET A 223 15.49 -0.74 -9.96
C MET A 223 16.22 -0.62 -8.63
N HIS A 224 15.64 -1.09 -7.52
CA HIS A 224 16.36 -1.13 -6.24
C HIS A 224 17.44 -2.19 -6.15
N MET A 225 17.19 -3.39 -6.68
CA MET A 225 18.10 -4.52 -6.49
C MET A 225 19.29 -4.50 -7.47
N ASN A 226 19.19 -3.75 -8.57
CA ASN A 226 20.29 -3.56 -9.52
C ASN A 226 20.96 -2.19 -9.31
N LYS A 227 22.26 -2.19 -8.99
CA LYS A 227 23.02 -0.96 -8.69
C LYS A 227 22.95 0.07 -9.81
N PHE A 228 23.06 -0.33 -11.08
CA PHE A 228 23.03 0.60 -12.22
C PHE A 228 21.65 1.24 -12.37
N LEU A 229 20.58 0.44 -12.32
CA LEU A 229 19.21 0.97 -12.43
C LEU A 229 18.89 1.93 -11.27
N TYR A 230 19.34 1.59 -10.05
CA TYR A 230 19.21 2.48 -8.90
C TYR A 230 19.95 3.80 -9.13
N THR A 231 21.29 3.78 -9.27
CA THR A 231 22.07 5.02 -9.29
C THR A 231 21.70 5.93 -10.47
N THR A 232 21.37 5.36 -11.63
CA THR A 232 21.16 6.13 -12.86
C THR A 232 19.73 6.67 -13.00
N PHE A 233 18.72 5.95 -12.49
CA PHE A 233 17.32 6.35 -12.65
C PHE A 233 16.66 6.61 -11.30
N HIS A 234 16.48 5.55 -10.51
CA HIS A 234 15.58 5.56 -9.36
C HIS A 234 16.12 6.30 -8.12
N SER A 235 17.44 6.51 -8.04
CA SER A 235 18.08 7.38 -7.05
C SER A 235 17.53 8.79 -7.06
N ARG A 236 17.00 9.26 -8.21
CA ARG A 236 16.36 10.58 -8.32
C ARG A 236 15.11 10.65 -7.46
N HIS A 237 14.23 9.66 -7.56
CA HIS A 237 12.99 9.59 -6.79
C HIS A 237 13.28 9.68 -5.28
N HIS A 238 14.25 8.88 -4.80
CA HIS A 238 14.70 8.86 -3.41
C HIS A 238 15.49 10.10 -2.93
N ARG A 239 15.65 11.16 -3.75
CA ARG A 239 16.09 12.48 -3.25
C ARG A 239 14.97 13.21 -2.51
N LEU A 240 13.71 12.81 -2.72
CA LEU A 240 12.57 13.16 -1.88
C LEU A 240 12.42 12.17 -0.73
N TYR A 241 13.44 12.16 0.14
CA TYR A 241 13.51 11.30 1.32
C TYR A 241 12.29 11.46 2.25
N VAL A 242 11.72 12.67 2.31
CA VAL A 242 10.44 12.95 2.97
C VAL A 242 9.41 13.25 1.87
N PRO A 243 8.56 12.27 1.51
CA PRO A 243 7.56 12.44 0.46
C PRO A 243 6.55 13.55 0.78
N TYR A 244 6.09 14.21 -0.28
CA TYR A 244 4.97 15.14 -0.25
C TYR A 244 4.19 15.06 -1.57
N ALA A 245 2.91 15.46 -1.54
CA ALA A 245 1.93 15.12 -2.57
C ALA A 245 2.34 15.48 -4.02
N TYR A 246 2.78 16.73 -4.29
CA TYR A 246 3.23 17.13 -5.63
C TYR A 246 4.62 16.58 -6.03
N GLY A 247 5.26 15.80 -5.15
CA GLY A 247 6.48 15.05 -5.43
C GLY A 247 6.22 13.62 -5.96
N ALA A 248 4.97 13.17 -6.02
CA ALA A 248 4.62 11.78 -6.32
C ALA A 248 5.04 11.27 -7.72
N LEU A 249 5.26 12.19 -8.68
CA LEU A 249 5.82 11.89 -10.01
C LEU A 249 7.23 12.48 -10.21
N TYR A 250 7.94 12.78 -9.12
CA TYR A 250 9.35 13.16 -9.21
C TYR A 250 10.21 11.91 -9.40
N ASN A 251 10.51 11.58 -10.65
CA ASN A 251 11.36 10.46 -11.02
C ASN A 251 12.19 10.78 -12.27
N HIS A 252 13.06 9.86 -12.69
CA HIS A 252 13.81 10.06 -13.94
C HIS A 252 12.87 9.87 -15.15
N PRO A 253 12.87 10.70 -16.21
CA PRO A 253 11.90 10.58 -17.32
C PRO A 253 11.81 9.20 -18.00
N PHE A 254 12.95 8.49 -18.12
CA PHE A 254 12.96 7.09 -18.58
C PHE A 254 12.25 6.11 -17.62
N GLU A 255 12.42 6.30 -16.31
CA GLU A 255 11.75 5.51 -15.29
C GLU A 255 10.26 5.84 -15.25
N GLY A 256 9.89 7.12 -15.24
CA GLY A 256 8.49 7.52 -15.28
C GLY A 256 7.78 7.04 -16.56
N PHE A 257 8.47 7.02 -17.70
CA PHE A 257 7.95 6.34 -18.90
C PHE A 257 7.73 4.85 -18.65
N LEU A 258 8.70 4.15 -18.07
CA LEU A 258 8.70 2.69 -17.96
C LEU A 258 7.76 2.16 -16.86
N LEU A 259 7.71 2.81 -15.70
CA LEU A 259 6.86 2.47 -14.56
C LEU A 259 5.44 3.03 -14.76
N ASP A 260 5.30 4.35 -14.85
CA ASP A 260 4.01 5.02 -14.71
C ASP A 260 3.21 5.00 -16.01
N THR A 261 3.88 5.18 -17.15
CA THR A 261 3.22 5.34 -18.45
C THR A 261 3.05 4.01 -19.18
N LEU A 262 4.11 3.21 -19.33
CA LEU A 262 4.05 1.97 -20.10
C LEU A 262 3.25 0.89 -19.38
N GLY A 263 3.40 0.76 -18.06
CA GLY A 263 2.65 -0.22 -17.26
C GLY A 263 1.14 0.02 -17.29
N THR A 264 0.72 1.28 -17.19
CA THR A 264 -0.71 1.67 -17.25
C THR A 264 -1.26 1.55 -18.68
N GLY A 265 -0.47 1.86 -19.71
CA GLY A 265 -0.82 1.60 -21.11
C GLY A 265 -0.98 0.11 -21.44
N VAL A 266 -0.11 -0.76 -20.91
CA VAL A 266 -0.25 -2.22 -21.03
C VAL A 266 -1.52 -2.71 -20.31
N ALA A 267 -1.83 -2.17 -19.13
CA ALA A 267 -3.06 -2.50 -18.39
C ALA A 267 -4.34 -2.06 -19.12
N TYR A 268 -4.32 -0.90 -19.77
CA TYR A 268 -5.40 -0.41 -20.64
C TYR A 268 -5.69 -1.41 -21.77
N LEU A 269 -4.67 -1.73 -22.56
CA LEU A 269 -4.79 -2.65 -23.70
C LEU A 269 -5.17 -4.08 -23.26
N ALA A 270 -4.55 -4.60 -22.19
CA ALA A 270 -4.79 -5.97 -21.72
C ALA A 270 -6.18 -6.17 -21.10
N SER A 271 -6.78 -5.12 -20.53
CA SER A 271 -8.15 -5.16 -20.00
C SER A 271 -9.22 -4.92 -21.08
N GLY A 272 -8.84 -4.39 -22.24
CA GLY A 272 -9.77 -3.99 -23.30
C GLY A 272 -10.79 -2.95 -22.83
N MET A 273 -10.43 -2.12 -21.84
CA MET A 273 -11.32 -1.09 -21.33
C MET A 273 -11.49 0.03 -22.37
N THR A 274 -12.66 0.66 -22.37
CA THR A 274 -12.97 1.80 -23.24
C THR A 274 -12.26 3.08 -22.78
N VAL A 275 -12.13 4.06 -23.68
CA VAL A 275 -11.62 5.42 -23.36
C VAL A 275 -12.38 6.05 -22.17
N ARG A 276 -13.70 5.82 -22.03
CA ARG A 276 -14.49 6.33 -20.89
C ARG A 276 -14.19 5.61 -19.58
N GLN A 277 -13.82 4.33 -19.63
CA GLN A 277 -13.37 3.59 -18.45
C GLN A 277 -11.93 4.01 -18.06
N SER A 278 -11.06 4.29 -19.04
CA SER A 278 -9.70 4.74 -18.76
C SER A 278 -9.63 6.14 -18.17
N MET A 279 -10.56 7.04 -18.49
CA MET A 279 -10.78 8.30 -17.76
C MET A 279 -10.85 8.04 -16.24
N TRP A 280 -11.68 7.10 -15.80
CA TRP A 280 -11.82 6.75 -14.39
C TRP A 280 -10.59 6.01 -13.85
N PHE A 281 -10.10 5.00 -14.57
CA PHE A 281 -8.99 4.17 -14.12
C PHE A 281 -7.70 4.99 -13.93
N PHE A 282 -7.30 5.78 -14.93
CA PHE A 282 -6.09 6.60 -14.83
C PHE A 282 -6.25 7.71 -13.79
N THR A 283 -7.40 8.40 -13.75
CA THR A 283 -7.65 9.45 -12.75
C THR A 283 -7.55 8.90 -11.33
N MET A 284 -8.22 7.78 -11.03
CA MET A 284 -8.16 7.17 -9.69
C MET A 284 -6.77 6.61 -9.37
N SER A 285 -6.05 6.08 -10.36
CA SER A 285 -4.65 5.65 -10.19
C SER A 285 -3.75 6.82 -9.84
N THR A 286 -3.88 7.96 -10.53
CA THR A 286 -3.09 9.17 -10.25
C THR A 286 -3.41 9.77 -8.88
N ILE A 287 -4.70 9.83 -8.49
CA ILE A 287 -5.09 10.24 -7.14
C ILE A 287 -4.45 9.31 -6.10
N LYS A 288 -4.43 7.99 -6.36
CA LYS A 288 -3.79 7.02 -5.47
C LYS A 288 -2.28 7.21 -5.34
N THR A 289 -1.58 7.43 -6.45
CA THR A 289 -0.13 7.74 -6.43
C THR A 289 0.17 9.00 -5.61
N VAL A 290 -0.68 10.04 -5.71
CA VAL A 290 -0.54 11.27 -4.91
C VAL A 290 -0.84 11.03 -3.41
N ASP A 291 -1.86 10.23 -3.08
CA ASP A 291 -2.18 9.81 -1.71
C ASP A 291 -1.02 9.01 -1.06
N ASP A 292 -0.40 8.08 -1.79
CA ASP A 292 0.76 7.31 -1.32
C ASP A 292 2.00 8.18 -1.00
N HIS A 293 2.03 9.42 -1.49
CA HIS A 293 3.08 10.39 -1.24
C HIS A 293 2.62 11.59 -0.41
N CYS A 294 1.37 11.62 0.08
CA CYS A 294 0.78 12.86 0.57
C CYS A 294 1.42 13.40 1.85
N GLY A 295 2.16 12.57 2.59
CA GLY A 295 2.78 12.91 3.87
C GLY A 295 1.85 12.78 5.08
N TYR A 296 0.60 12.31 4.88
CA TYR A 296 -0.42 12.19 5.92
C TYR A 296 -1.00 10.77 6.01
N ALA A 297 -1.19 10.29 7.24
CA ALA A 297 -1.88 9.04 7.54
C ALA A 297 -3.25 9.34 8.17
N PHE A 298 -4.21 9.79 7.36
CA PHE A 298 -5.56 10.11 7.83
C PHE A 298 -6.35 8.82 8.13
N PRO A 299 -6.88 8.63 9.35
CA PRO A 299 -7.52 7.37 9.72
C PRO A 299 -8.86 7.14 9.01
N TRP A 300 -9.41 8.15 8.32
CA TRP A 300 -10.64 8.09 7.51
C TRP A 300 -10.39 8.14 6.01
N ASP A 301 -9.14 8.14 5.54
CA ASP A 301 -8.88 8.16 4.10
C ASP A 301 -9.45 6.89 3.43
N PRO A 302 -10.31 7.02 2.40
CA PRO A 302 -10.93 5.87 1.77
C PRO A 302 -9.94 5.05 0.92
N LEU A 303 -8.91 5.68 0.36
CA LEU A 303 -7.90 5.00 -0.46
C LEU A 303 -6.97 4.19 0.45
N GLN A 304 -6.39 4.83 1.48
CA GLN A 304 -5.51 4.15 2.45
C GLN A 304 -6.21 3.01 3.23
N ARG A 305 -7.56 2.97 3.23
CA ARG A 305 -8.38 1.87 3.78
C ARG A 305 -8.74 0.79 2.77
N LEU A 306 -8.97 1.14 1.50
CA LEU A 306 -9.38 0.20 0.45
C LEU A 306 -8.20 -0.62 -0.07
N THR A 307 -7.01 -0.03 -0.08
CA THR A 307 -5.78 -0.62 -0.60
C THR A 307 -4.78 -0.88 0.52
N SER A 308 -3.92 -1.91 0.38
CA SER A 308 -2.94 -2.21 1.43
C SER A 308 -1.64 -1.42 1.33
N ASN A 309 -1.36 -0.80 0.17
CA ASN A 309 -0.37 0.27 0.05
C ASN A 309 -1.01 1.61 0.46
N ASN A 310 -0.26 2.44 1.18
CA ASN A 310 -0.68 3.74 1.69
C ASN A 310 0.56 4.61 2.01
N ALA A 311 0.33 5.89 2.33
CA ALA A 311 1.38 6.85 2.68
C ALA A 311 2.39 6.33 3.72
N GLY A 312 1.97 5.68 4.80
CA GLY A 312 2.88 5.16 5.82
C GLY A 312 3.69 3.93 5.38
N TYR A 313 3.13 3.10 4.48
CA TYR A 313 3.84 1.96 3.90
C TYR A 313 4.93 2.40 2.93
N HIS A 314 4.60 3.38 2.09
CA HIS A 314 5.50 3.92 1.08
C HIS A 314 6.54 4.89 1.68
N ASP A 315 6.20 5.64 2.73
CA ASP A 315 7.17 6.47 3.46
C ASP A 315 8.31 5.64 4.04
N VAL A 316 8.00 4.49 4.66
CA VAL A 316 9.02 3.52 5.14
C VAL A 316 9.99 3.10 4.04
N HIS A 317 9.50 2.97 2.80
CA HIS A 317 10.32 2.65 1.64
C HIS A 317 11.27 3.80 1.25
N HIS A 318 10.84 5.06 1.36
CA HIS A 318 11.71 6.23 1.13
C HIS A 318 12.84 6.38 2.17
N GLN A 319 12.68 5.83 3.38
CA GLN A 319 13.72 5.92 4.41
C GLN A 319 14.96 5.06 4.08
N SER A 320 16.16 5.56 4.45
CA SER A 320 17.49 4.94 4.27
C SER A 320 17.58 3.49 4.76
N TRP A 321 16.79 3.14 5.78
CA TRP A 321 16.74 1.82 6.39
C TRP A 321 15.67 0.88 5.80
N GLY A 322 14.69 1.42 5.05
CA GLY A 322 13.58 0.67 4.45
C GLY A 322 13.63 0.57 2.91
N ILE A 323 14.54 1.29 2.23
CA ILE A 323 14.73 1.34 0.76
C ILE A 323 14.94 0.00 0.04
N LYS A 324 15.14 -1.12 0.75
CA LYS A 324 15.15 -2.48 0.17
C LYS A 324 13.95 -3.34 0.57
N THR A 325 12.87 -2.69 0.94
CA THR A 325 11.60 -3.30 1.33
C THR A 325 10.43 -2.51 0.77
N ASN A 326 9.22 -3.06 0.81
CA ASN A 326 7.99 -2.34 0.45
C ASN A 326 7.97 -1.80 -1.01
N PHE A 327 8.33 -2.64 -1.99
CA PHE A 327 8.36 -2.28 -3.42
C PHE A 327 6.98 -2.21 -4.09
N SER A 328 5.93 -2.73 -3.46
CA SER A 328 4.57 -2.81 -3.99
C SER A 328 3.92 -1.43 -4.05
N GLN A 329 3.59 -1.01 -5.27
CA GLN A 329 2.81 0.20 -5.57
C GLN A 329 2.01 -0.02 -6.86
N PRO A 330 0.91 0.73 -7.09
CA PRO A 330 0.29 1.70 -6.18
C PRO A 330 -0.81 1.10 -5.29
N PHE A 331 -1.37 -0.08 -5.59
CA PHE A 331 -2.55 -0.59 -4.87
C PHE A 331 -2.21 -1.60 -3.77
N PHE A 332 -1.76 -2.81 -4.09
CA PHE A 332 -1.70 -3.91 -3.11
C PHE A 332 -0.30 -4.43 -2.79
N THR A 333 -0.01 -4.59 -1.49
CA THR A 333 1.26 -5.11 -0.95
C THR A 333 1.40 -6.64 -1.01
N PHE A 334 0.68 -7.30 -1.90
CA PHE A 334 0.62 -8.77 -1.90
C PHE A 334 1.91 -9.39 -2.43
N TRP A 335 2.56 -8.75 -3.42
CA TRP A 335 3.85 -9.19 -3.96
C TRP A 335 4.95 -9.14 -2.89
N ASP A 336 5.01 -8.07 -2.10
CA ASP A 336 5.92 -7.95 -0.95
C ASP A 336 5.67 -9.00 0.14
N GLY A 337 4.41 -9.42 0.32
CA GLY A 337 4.06 -10.55 1.20
C GLY A 337 4.54 -11.89 0.63
N LEU A 338 4.19 -12.17 -0.62
CA LEU A 338 4.47 -13.43 -1.33
C LEU A 338 5.97 -13.69 -1.51
N LEU A 339 6.73 -12.65 -1.89
CA LEU A 339 8.17 -12.73 -2.13
C LEU A 339 9.00 -12.30 -0.91
N GLY A 340 8.33 -11.97 0.19
CA GLY A 340 8.94 -11.67 1.47
C GLY A 340 9.83 -10.41 1.46
N THR A 341 9.49 -9.40 0.67
CA THR A 341 10.20 -8.11 0.62
C THR A 341 9.52 -7.02 1.46
N LYS A 342 8.38 -7.30 2.11
CA LYS A 342 7.78 -6.40 3.10
C LYS A 342 8.76 -6.07 4.25
N TRP A 343 8.68 -4.85 4.76
CA TRP A 343 9.39 -4.41 5.96
C TRP A 343 8.98 -5.24 7.18
N VAL A 344 9.97 -5.72 7.94
CA VAL A 344 9.76 -6.52 9.17
C VAL A 344 10.55 -5.99 10.37
N GLY A 345 11.09 -4.77 10.30
CA GLY A 345 11.94 -4.19 11.35
C GLY A 345 11.20 -3.62 12.58
N GLY A 346 9.93 -3.97 12.77
CA GLY A 346 9.14 -3.60 13.93
C GLY A 346 8.64 -2.15 13.93
N ASP A 347 8.37 -1.62 15.12
CA ASP A 347 7.92 -0.24 15.32
C ASP A 347 8.99 0.78 14.89
N VAL A 348 8.57 1.70 14.05
CA VAL A 348 9.39 2.74 13.41
C VAL A 348 9.27 4.09 14.14
N SER A 349 8.35 4.23 15.11
CA SER A 349 8.08 5.47 15.85
C SER A 349 9.35 6.06 16.47
N ALA A 350 10.18 5.22 17.10
CA ALA A 350 11.46 5.63 17.69
C ALA A 350 12.55 6.03 16.66
N ARG A 351 12.40 5.66 15.38
CA ARG A 351 13.26 6.15 14.29
C ARG A 351 12.80 7.53 13.83
N TYR A 352 11.50 7.72 13.62
CA TYR A 352 10.92 9.01 13.27
C TYR A 352 11.13 10.07 14.36
N GLU A 353 10.95 9.74 15.64
CA GLU A 353 11.22 10.67 16.74
C GLU A 353 12.66 11.20 16.75
N ARG A 354 13.65 10.32 16.48
CA ARG A 354 15.05 10.73 16.34
C ARG A 354 15.26 11.63 15.12
N ALA A 355 14.69 11.28 13.97
CA ALA A 355 14.79 12.07 12.74
C ALA A 355 14.20 13.49 12.91
N ARG A 356 13.04 13.59 13.58
CA ARG A 356 12.41 14.87 13.96
C ARG A 356 13.31 15.74 14.83
N ILE A 357 13.89 15.16 15.89
CA ILE A 357 14.79 15.89 16.80
C ILE A 357 16.06 16.34 16.07
N ALA A 358 16.68 15.47 15.25
CA ALA A 358 17.87 15.80 14.48
C ALA A 358 17.61 16.93 13.47
N ALA A 359 16.51 16.85 12.72
CA ALA A 359 16.12 17.88 11.76
C ALA A 359 15.83 19.23 12.43
N GLN A 360 15.15 19.24 13.58
CA GLN A 360 14.90 20.46 14.35
C GLN A 360 16.20 21.09 14.85
N ASN A 361 17.09 20.31 15.49
CA ASN A 361 18.38 20.79 15.98
C ASN A 361 19.22 21.44 14.85
N LYS A 362 19.18 20.86 13.64
CA LYS A 362 19.87 21.39 12.45
C LYS A 362 19.25 22.71 11.97
N LEU A 363 17.94 22.83 12.01
CA LEU A 363 17.22 24.05 11.67
C LEU A 363 17.52 25.18 12.66
N ASP A 364 17.55 24.87 13.96
CA ASP A 364 17.89 25.81 15.04
C ASP A 364 19.37 26.26 14.97
N ALA A 365 20.28 25.36 14.59
CA ALA A 365 21.69 25.67 14.37
C ALA A 365 21.92 26.59 13.15
N ASP A 366 21.20 26.37 12.06
CA ASP A 366 21.25 27.22 10.87
C ASP A 366 20.66 28.63 11.15
N ALA A 367 19.60 28.72 11.95
CA ALA A 367 19.06 30.00 12.42
C ALA A 367 20.04 30.75 13.36
N SER A 368 20.72 30.01 14.24
CA SER A 368 21.71 30.56 15.17
C SER A 368 22.97 31.08 14.45
N SER A 369 23.47 30.33 13.45
CA SER A 369 24.65 30.71 12.66
C SER A 369 24.37 31.89 11.73
N SER A 370 23.23 31.92 11.03
CA SER A 370 22.83 33.08 10.21
C SER A 370 22.66 34.36 11.03
N SER A 371 22.16 34.25 12.26
CA SER A 371 22.09 35.38 13.22
C SER A 371 23.45 35.90 13.68
N SER A 372 24.51 35.06 13.64
CA SER A 372 25.86 35.47 14.02
C SER A 372 26.62 36.20 12.91
N VAL A 373 26.27 35.93 11.65
CA VAL A 373 26.89 36.57 10.46
C VAL A 373 26.47 38.04 10.30
N THR A 374 25.36 38.47 10.90
CA THR A 374 24.90 39.87 10.84
C THR A 374 25.65 40.81 11.80
N ALA A 375 26.62 40.30 12.56
CA ALA A 375 27.36 41.05 13.59
C ALA A 375 28.83 41.37 13.24
N SER A 376 29.32 40.95 12.06
CA SER A 376 30.70 41.23 11.62
C SER A 376 30.84 42.59 10.92
N THR A 377 31.89 43.33 11.26
CA THR A 377 32.17 44.66 10.69
C THR A 377 32.98 44.56 9.39
N PRO A 378 32.86 45.51 8.44
CA PRO A 378 33.51 45.43 7.11
C PRO A 378 35.05 45.40 7.10
N SER A 379 35.71 45.52 8.25
CA SER A 379 37.17 45.60 8.35
C SER A 379 37.89 44.25 8.29
N GLU A 380 37.17 43.12 8.44
CA GLU A 380 37.77 41.77 8.38
C GLU A 380 37.87 41.21 6.94
N SER A 381 37.26 41.87 5.96
CA SER A 381 37.18 41.39 4.57
C SER A 381 38.49 41.47 3.76
N THR A 382 39.56 42.06 4.31
CA THR A 382 40.76 42.48 3.55
C THR A 382 41.96 41.52 3.61
N GLN A 383 41.82 40.31 4.19
CA GLN A 383 42.90 39.31 4.28
C GLN A 383 42.51 37.87 3.87
N ALA A 384 41.59 37.72 2.90
CA ALA A 384 41.34 36.43 2.26
C ALA A 384 42.26 36.23 1.04
N GLY A 385 43.24 35.33 1.14
CA GLY A 385 44.13 34.96 0.04
C GLY A 385 43.41 34.24 -1.11
N VAL A 386 43.97 34.34 -2.32
CA VAL A 386 43.39 33.74 -3.53
C VAL A 386 43.48 32.20 -3.44
N ARG A 387 42.30 31.54 -3.43
CA ARG A 387 42.03 30.07 -3.32
C ARG A 387 41.80 29.54 -1.88
N PRO A 388 40.54 29.52 -1.39
CA PRO A 388 40.21 28.99 -0.06
C PRO A 388 39.97 27.46 0.00
N TYR A 389 39.90 26.75 -1.14
CA TYR A 389 39.42 25.34 -1.21
C TYR A 389 40.48 24.29 -1.60
N GLN A 390 41.79 24.53 -1.37
CA GLN A 390 42.82 23.50 -1.62
C GLN A 390 43.26 22.70 -0.38
N ASP A 391 43.00 23.18 0.85
CA ASP A 391 43.55 22.57 2.09
C ASP A 391 42.50 21.96 3.05
N GLU A 392 41.21 21.94 2.70
CA GLU A 392 40.20 21.27 3.54
C GLU A 392 40.23 19.74 3.43
N ALA A 393 40.74 19.20 2.31
CA ALA A 393 40.88 17.75 2.11
C ALA A 393 41.99 17.11 2.98
N THR A 394 42.96 17.89 3.45
CA THR A 394 44.10 17.41 4.26
C THR A 394 43.86 17.53 5.76
N ASN A 395 42.95 18.42 6.20
CA ASN A 395 42.64 18.70 7.60
C ASN A 395 41.45 17.88 8.18
N ALA A 396 41.14 16.73 7.59
CA ALA A 396 40.21 15.76 8.19
C ALA A 396 40.74 15.28 9.56
N THR A 397 39.99 15.60 10.64
CA THR A 397 40.38 15.30 12.02
C THR A 397 40.60 13.79 12.27
N PRO A 398 41.45 13.38 13.23
CA PRO A 398 41.71 11.97 13.51
C PRO A 398 40.45 11.13 13.79
N SER A 399 39.41 11.75 14.36
CA SER A 399 38.09 11.14 14.57
C SER A 399 37.43 10.62 13.29
N ALA A 400 37.69 11.24 12.12
CA ALA A 400 37.17 10.78 10.84
C ALA A 400 37.88 9.51 10.32
N ARG A 401 39.14 9.26 10.72
CA ARG A 401 39.88 8.04 10.33
C ARG A 401 39.67 6.88 11.30
N SER A 402 39.37 7.15 12.57
CA SER A 402 39.10 6.10 13.57
C SER A 402 37.70 5.48 13.48
N ALA A 403 36.85 5.92 12.54
CA ALA A 403 35.48 5.42 12.36
C ALA A 403 35.40 4.00 11.72
N GLN A 404 36.51 3.42 11.27
CA GLN A 404 36.53 2.09 10.62
C GLN A 404 36.54 0.89 11.59
N THR A 405 36.71 1.09 12.90
CA THR A 405 36.97 0.00 13.87
C THR A 405 36.14 0.08 15.16
N VAL A 406 34.99 0.76 15.13
CA VAL A 406 34.08 0.85 16.30
C VAL A 406 32.88 -0.08 16.10
N THR A 407 32.63 -0.92 17.11
CA THR A 407 31.72 -2.07 17.10
C THR A 407 30.27 -1.73 16.74
N GLU A 408 29.61 -2.62 15.99
CA GLU A 408 28.28 -2.36 15.43
C GLU A 408 27.17 -2.18 16.48
N PRO A 409 26.20 -1.28 16.23
CA PRO A 409 24.93 -1.23 16.96
C PRO A 409 24.16 -2.56 16.82
N HIS A 410 23.48 -2.99 17.89
CA HIS A 410 22.68 -4.23 17.85
C HIS A 410 21.41 -4.06 17.01
N ALA A 411 21.48 -4.39 15.73
CA ALA A 411 20.32 -4.54 14.86
C ALA A 411 19.48 -5.77 15.30
N PRO A 412 18.14 -5.72 15.17
CA PRO A 412 17.27 -6.84 15.54
C PRO A 412 17.62 -8.10 14.74
N SER A 413 17.98 -9.18 15.43
CA SER A 413 18.54 -10.39 14.84
C SER A 413 17.67 -11.00 13.74
N GLY A 414 18.29 -11.34 12.61
CA GLY A 414 17.63 -12.02 11.49
C GLY A 414 17.37 -11.09 10.29
N LYS A 415 16.23 -11.32 9.62
CA LYS A 415 15.93 -10.72 8.30
C LYS A 415 15.88 -9.19 8.31
N ALA A 416 15.39 -8.58 9.38
CA ALA A 416 15.34 -7.13 9.53
C ALA A 416 16.74 -6.48 9.53
N ALA A 417 17.71 -7.06 10.27
CA ALA A 417 19.10 -6.59 10.24
C ALA A 417 19.70 -6.70 8.83
N GLN A 418 19.45 -7.81 8.13
CA GLN A 418 19.95 -8.01 6.75
C GLN A 418 19.35 -6.99 5.76
N GLN A 419 18.07 -6.67 5.88
CA GLN A 419 17.41 -5.62 5.09
C GLN A 419 18.02 -4.23 5.35
N ALA A 420 18.23 -3.87 6.62
CA ALA A 420 18.82 -2.59 6.99
C ALA A 420 20.30 -2.46 6.55
N LEU A 421 21.12 -3.50 6.76
CA LEU A 421 22.52 -3.53 6.33
C LEU A 421 22.66 -3.48 4.80
N GLY A 422 21.84 -4.24 4.09
CA GLY A 422 21.82 -4.23 2.61
C GLY A 422 21.39 -2.87 2.04
N SER A 423 20.46 -2.19 2.70
CA SER A 423 20.01 -0.83 2.37
C SER A 423 21.14 0.18 2.55
N ARG A 424 21.75 0.18 3.74
CA ARG A 424 22.92 1.00 4.10
C ARG A 424 24.05 0.88 3.07
N GLN A 425 24.46 -0.34 2.72
CA GLN A 425 25.58 -0.54 1.80
C GLN A 425 25.32 0.08 0.42
N GLN A 426 24.09 0.02 -0.10
CA GLN A 426 23.76 0.58 -1.42
C GLN A 426 23.83 2.10 -1.47
N ILE A 427 23.44 2.75 -0.37
CA ILE A 427 23.51 4.21 -0.23
C ILE A 427 24.98 4.66 -0.07
N LEU A 428 25.83 3.87 0.62
CA LEU A 428 27.27 4.12 0.69
C LEU A 428 27.99 3.92 -0.66
N ASP A 429 27.40 3.12 -1.54
CA ASP A 429 27.91 2.73 -2.84
C ASP A 429 27.59 3.72 -3.97
N ASP A 430 26.78 4.76 -3.69
CA ASP A 430 26.40 5.83 -4.62
C ASP A 430 27.55 6.84 -4.77
N ARG A 431 28.11 6.92 -5.99
CA ARG A 431 29.34 7.67 -6.29
C ARG A 431 29.11 9.16 -6.53
N ASP A 432 27.89 9.56 -6.86
CA ASP A 432 27.60 10.95 -7.25
C ASP A 432 27.24 11.84 -6.05
N GLY A 433 27.33 11.30 -4.83
CA GLY A 433 27.29 12.10 -3.60
C GLY A 433 25.94 12.77 -3.31
N ALA A 434 24.82 12.15 -3.71
CA ALA A 434 23.45 12.69 -3.56
C ALA A 434 22.92 12.74 -2.10
N GLY A 435 23.78 13.02 -1.13
CA GLY A 435 23.45 13.15 0.30
C GLY A 435 23.55 11.84 1.11
N GLY A 436 23.34 10.69 0.47
CA GLY A 436 23.21 9.38 1.14
C GLY A 436 24.33 8.99 2.10
N VAL A 437 25.60 9.16 1.70
CA VAL A 437 26.77 8.84 2.54
C VAL A 437 26.81 9.73 3.80
N ALA A 438 26.49 11.02 3.65
CA ALA A 438 26.49 11.97 4.77
C ALA A 438 25.35 11.67 5.76
N VAL A 439 24.14 11.42 5.26
CA VAL A 439 22.99 11.05 6.10
C VAL A 439 23.25 9.74 6.84
N LEU A 440 23.81 8.72 6.19
CA LEU A 440 24.16 7.46 6.88
C LEU A 440 25.26 7.65 7.94
N ALA A 441 26.25 8.49 7.69
CA ALA A 441 27.29 8.79 8.67
C ALA A 441 26.70 9.53 9.89
N GLU A 442 25.81 10.49 9.66
CA GLU A 442 25.07 11.26 10.68
C GLU A 442 24.15 10.33 11.50
N GLU A 443 23.24 9.58 10.85
CA GLU A 443 22.32 8.61 11.48
C GLU A 443 23.08 7.58 12.33
N SER A 444 24.25 7.11 11.88
CA SER A 444 25.07 6.12 12.61
C SER A 444 25.78 6.71 13.82
N ALA A 445 26.38 7.89 13.67
CA ALA A 445 27.09 8.56 14.76
C ALA A 445 26.12 8.92 15.89
N GLU A 446 24.90 9.32 15.54
CA GLU A 446 23.82 9.65 16.47
C GLU A 446 23.22 8.38 17.13
N GLU A 447 23.03 7.28 16.40
CA GLU A 447 22.58 6.00 16.98
C GLU A 447 23.52 5.50 18.08
N ILE A 448 24.83 5.57 17.85
CA ILE A 448 25.86 5.23 18.86
C ILE A 448 25.78 6.18 20.08
N LYS A 449 25.55 7.48 19.85
CA LYS A 449 25.44 8.51 20.90
C LYS A 449 24.19 8.29 21.77
N VAL A 450 23.07 7.89 21.17
CA VAL A 450 21.82 7.57 21.88
C VAL A 450 21.90 6.21 22.59
N GLN A 451 22.49 5.18 21.98
CA GLN A 451 22.75 3.91 22.67
C GLN A 451 23.64 4.12 23.90
N ARG A 452 24.70 4.95 23.82
CA ARG A 452 25.49 5.33 25.00
C ARG A 452 24.67 6.03 26.08
N LYS A 453 23.76 6.95 25.72
CA LYS A 453 22.87 7.61 26.69
C LYS A 453 21.90 6.61 27.36
N LEU A 454 21.31 5.69 26.59
CA LEU A 454 20.41 4.66 27.13
C LEU A 454 21.15 3.68 28.05
N LEU A 455 22.35 3.24 27.67
CA LEU A 455 23.22 2.42 28.51
C LEU A 455 23.64 3.16 29.79
N HIS A 456 23.98 4.45 29.70
CA HIS A 456 24.23 5.28 30.90
C HIS A 456 23.00 5.37 31.80
N HIS A 457 21.80 5.52 31.23
CA HIS A 457 20.57 5.62 32.01
C HIS A 457 20.21 4.28 32.69
N GLN A 458 20.41 3.15 32.00
CA GLN A 458 20.27 1.81 32.60
C GLN A 458 21.35 1.53 33.66
N GLN A 459 22.58 2.00 33.48
CA GLN A 459 23.63 1.92 34.51
C GLN A 459 23.30 2.79 35.72
N GLN A 460 22.74 3.99 35.53
CA GLN A 460 22.29 4.85 36.63
C GLN A 460 21.09 4.25 37.37
N GLN A 461 20.13 3.63 36.67
CA GLN A 461 19.00 2.94 37.30
C GLN A 461 19.44 1.68 38.08
N SER A 462 20.39 0.90 37.54
CA SER A 462 20.93 -0.27 38.26
C SER A 462 21.83 0.12 39.44
N GLN A 463 22.56 1.24 39.36
CA GLN A 463 23.29 1.80 40.50
C GLN A 463 22.36 2.38 41.57
N SER A 464 21.23 3.01 41.21
CA SER A 464 20.25 3.49 42.19
C SER A 464 19.52 2.33 42.89
N GLN A 465 19.26 1.23 42.19
CA GLN A 465 18.75 0.00 42.79
C GLN A 465 19.77 -0.69 43.72
N SER A 466 21.06 -0.72 43.39
CA SER A 466 22.07 -1.31 44.29
C SER A 466 22.34 -0.44 45.52
N GLN A 467 22.25 0.89 45.39
CA GLN A 467 22.31 1.81 46.53
C GLN A 467 21.07 1.71 47.44
N SER A 468 19.87 1.47 46.91
CA SER A 468 18.68 1.27 47.75
C SER A 468 18.72 -0.06 48.52
N GLN A 469 19.33 -1.11 47.95
CA GLN A 469 19.55 -2.38 48.64
C GLN A 469 20.65 -2.31 49.71
N SER A 470 21.71 -1.50 49.51
CA SER A 470 22.77 -1.34 50.52
C SER A 470 22.33 -0.47 51.71
N GLN A 471 21.45 0.51 51.51
CA GLN A 471 20.85 1.29 52.61
C GLN A 471 19.86 0.47 53.48
N ALA A 472 19.25 -0.59 52.92
CA ALA A 472 18.38 -1.50 53.68
C ALA A 472 19.14 -2.46 54.63
N SER A 473 20.48 -2.41 54.65
CA SER A 473 21.35 -3.41 55.29
C SER A 473 22.25 -2.83 56.40
N GLN A 474 21.75 -1.88 57.21
CA GLN A 474 22.44 -1.43 58.43
C GLN A 474 21.82 -2.05 59.71
N PRO A 475 22.63 -2.64 60.62
CA PRO A 475 22.12 -3.25 61.84
C PRO A 475 21.83 -2.22 62.94
N GLN A 476 20.64 -2.26 63.53
CA GLN A 476 20.32 -1.50 64.74
C GLN A 476 20.94 -2.16 65.99
N GLN A 477 21.57 -1.36 66.85
CA GLN A 477 22.04 -1.83 68.16
C GLN A 477 20.89 -1.83 69.20
N PRO A 478 20.87 -2.79 70.16
CA PRO A 478 19.84 -2.86 71.19
C PRO A 478 20.17 -2.01 72.42
N SER A 479 19.13 -1.46 73.07
CA SER A 479 19.20 -0.89 74.42
C SER A 479 18.01 -1.35 75.27
N GLN A 480 18.12 -1.21 76.59
CA GLN A 480 17.54 -2.13 77.59
C GLN A 480 16.16 -1.71 78.16
N THR A 481 15.36 -2.70 78.57
CA THR A 481 14.16 -2.62 79.44
C THR A 481 14.51 -2.98 80.90
N PRO A 482 13.61 -2.94 81.92
CA PRO A 482 12.15 -2.64 81.93
C PRO A 482 11.87 -1.28 82.64
N PRO A 483 10.98 -1.03 83.66
CA PRO A 483 10.04 -1.85 84.45
C PRO A 483 8.58 -1.80 83.94
N GLN A 484 7.59 -1.49 84.81
CA GLN A 484 6.13 -1.58 84.58
C GLN A 484 5.38 -0.41 85.27
N GLN A 485 4.22 -0.01 84.74
CA GLN A 485 3.07 0.37 85.59
C GLN A 485 1.71 0.18 84.90
N GLN A 486 0.65 0.31 85.69
CA GLN A 486 -0.66 -0.35 85.52
C GLN A 486 -1.78 0.62 85.06
N GLN A 487 -2.84 0.07 84.45
CA GLN A 487 -4.18 0.68 84.26
C GLN A 487 -4.24 1.90 83.30
N SER A 488 -5.37 2.29 82.69
CA SER A 488 -6.78 1.92 82.89
C SER A 488 -7.60 1.91 81.58
N LEU A 489 -8.81 1.35 81.63
CA LEU A 489 -9.79 1.37 80.54
C LEU A 489 -10.38 2.77 80.30
N ARG A 490 -10.65 3.13 79.03
CA ARG A 490 -11.82 3.96 78.68
C ARG A 490 -12.36 3.66 77.27
N ARG A 491 -13.66 3.36 77.22
CA ARG A 491 -14.46 3.21 75.98
C ARG A 491 -14.81 4.61 75.42
N SER A 492 -14.81 4.77 74.10
CA SER A 492 -15.83 5.60 73.41
C SER A 492 -16.00 5.23 71.93
N THR A 493 -17.09 4.50 71.67
CA THR A 493 -18.13 4.77 70.66
C THR A 493 -17.85 5.61 69.40
N ARG A 494 -17.85 4.90 68.25
CA ARG A 494 -18.82 5.00 67.14
C ARG A 494 -19.10 6.37 66.50
N LYS A 495 -18.79 6.49 65.20
CA LYS A 495 -19.78 6.92 64.19
C LYS A 495 -19.58 6.25 62.82
N ARG A 496 -20.70 6.00 62.14
CA ARG A 496 -20.87 5.27 60.86
C ARG A 496 -21.44 6.25 59.83
N THR A 497 -20.99 6.15 58.58
CA THR A 497 -21.68 6.46 57.32
C THR A 497 -20.94 5.62 56.25
N THR A 498 -21.44 4.58 55.56
CA THR A 498 -22.67 4.33 54.76
C THR A 498 -22.94 5.40 53.71
N SER A 499 -23.18 5.11 52.41
CA SER A 499 -23.24 3.83 51.64
C SER A 499 -22.37 3.96 50.35
N SER A 500 -22.27 3.06 49.36
CA SER A 500 -23.01 1.86 48.87
C SER A 500 -21.99 0.79 48.38
N GLY A 501 -22.24 -0.31 47.66
CA GLY A 501 -23.42 -0.94 47.02
C GLY A 501 -23.54 -0.60 45.52
N LEU A 502 -23.38 -1.49 44.54
CA LEU A 502 -23.51 -2.96 44.52
C LEU A 502 -22.39 -3.71 43.76
N LYS A 503 -22.21 -4.99 44.14
CA LYS A 503 -21.68 -6.12 43.34
C LYS A 503 -22.79 -7.16 43.17
N GLY A 504 -22.68 -8.00 42.13
CA GLY A 504 -23.48 -9.22 41.89
C GLY A 504 -23.23 -9.70 40.45
N PHE A 505 -22.48 -10.76 40.10
CA PHE A 505 -22.23 -12.07 40.73
C PHE A 505 -23.50 -12.94 40.74
N ALA A 506 -23.56 -14.20 40.30
CA ALA A 506 -22.72 -15.05 39.42
C ALA A 506 -23.64 -16.27 38.99
N ASP A 507 -23.25 -17.47 38.57
CA ASP A 507 -21.98 -18.20 38.36
C ASP A 507 -22.25 -19.46 37.48
N ARG A 508 -21.18 -20.14 37.01
CA ARG A 508 -21.09 -21.61 36.71
C ARG A 508 -22.07 -22.27 35.70
N LEU A 509 -21.61 -23.25 34.89
CA LEU A 509 -21.10 -24.56 35.33
C LEU A 509 -20.09 -25.18 34.34
N MET A 510 -19.06 -25.84 34.92
CA MET A 510 -18.48 -27.17 34.61
C MET A 510 -18.19 -27.54 33.13
N GLY A 511 -17.06 -28.11 32.72
CA GLY A 511 -15.87 -28.72 33.36
C GLY A 511 -15.24 -29.67 32.31
N GLY A 512 -14.02 -30.23 32.39
CA GLY A 512 -12.92 -30.16 33.34
C GLY A 512 -11.79 -31.13 32.89
N GLY A 513 -10.61 -31.09 33.53
CA GLY A 513 -9.48 -32.02 33.31
C GLY A 513 -8.49 -31.59 32.20
N GLY A 514 -7.18 -31.84 32.31
CA GLY A 514 -6.41 -32.39 33.43
C GLY A 514 -5.12 -33.11 32.99
N GLY A 515 -3.96 -32.74 33.56
CA GLY A 515 -2.63 -33.32 33.25
C GLY A 515 -2.05 -32.85 31.91
N GLY A 516 -0.75 -32.66 31.69
CA GLY A 516 0.47 -33.09 32.38
C GLY A 516 1.45 -33.53 31.28
N GLY A 517 2.56 -32.84 31.05
CA GLY A 517 3.85 -33.05 31.73
C GLY A 517 4.98 -33.10 30.69
N GLU A 518 6.21 -32.80 31.07
CA GLU A 518 7.35 -32.65 30.16
C GLU A 518 7.77 -33.94 29.43
N LYS A 519 8.37 -33.79 28.24
CA LYS A 519 9.56 -34.58 27.84
C LYS A 519 10.38 -33.94 26.72
N LYS A 520 11.67 -33.70 27.01
CA LYS A 520 12.73 -33.52 26.00
C LYS A 520 12.88 -34.77 25.13
N ARG A 521 13.25 -34.62 23.85
CA ARG A 521 14.28 -35.47 23.21
C ARG A 521 14.88 -34.83 21.96
N SER A 522 16.17 -35.12 21.77
CA SER A 522 17.02 -34.75 20.63
C SER A 522 17.45 -36.03 19.90
N LEU A 523 17.49 -35.97 18.57
CA LEU A 523 18.14 -36.84 17.57
C LEU A 523 18.27 -35.95 16.31
N HIS A 524 19.37 -35.72 15.59
CA HIS A 524 20.64 -36.42 15.32
C HIS A 524 20.57 -37.59 14.31
N GLY A 525 21.38 -37.46 13.24
CA GLY A 525 21.42 -38.23 11.98
C GLY A 525 21.58 -37.23 10.82
N GLN A 526 22.68 -37.09 10.05
CA GLN A 526 23.61 -38.07 9.45
C GLN A 526 22.90 -39.18 8.66
N SER A 527 23.25 -39.50 7.40
CA SER A 527 24.11 -38.87 6.37
C SER A 527 23.92 -39.58 5.00
N SER A 528 24.66 -39.17 3.96
CA SER A 528 25.08 -39.97 2.77
C SER A 528 24.29 -39.92 1.45
N GLY A 529 25.03 -39.97 0.33
CA GLY A 529 24.54 -40.13 -1.07
C GLY A 529 24.24 -38.81 -1.79
N VAL A 530 25.10 -38.16 -2.58
CA VAL A 530 26.04 -38.63 -3.62
C VAL A 530 25.35 -39.37 -4.76
N LEU A 531 25.00 -38.63 -5.81
CA LEU A 531 25.21 -38.99 -7.22
C LEU A 531 25.01 -37.73 -8.07
N GLY A 532 26.02 -37.35 -8.86
CA GLY A 532 25.88 -36.31 -9.87
C GLY A 532 26.24 -36.88 -11.24
N VAL A 533 25.50 -36.50 -12.27
CA VAL A 533 25.94 -36.53 -13.68
C VAL A 533 25.36 -35.30 -14.39
N ASP A 534 26.23 -34.33 -14.59
CA ASP A 534 26.56 -33.66 -15.85
C ASP A 534 25.53 -33.39 -16.98
N SER A 535 25.70 -32.18 -17.54
CA SER A 535 25.68 -31.81 -18.96
C SER A 535 24.39 -31.79 -19.82
N ARG A 536 24.06 -30.54 -20.20
CA ARG A 536 23.76 -30.03 -21.56
C ARG A 536 22.69 -30.76 -22.41
N ARG A 537 21.59 -30.03 -22.66
CA ARG A 537 21.26 -29.54 -24.01
C ARG A 537 20.48 -28.23 -23.94
#